data_AF-Q9FLX3-F1
#
_entry.id   AF-Q9FLX3-F1
#
_cell.length_a   1.000
_cell.length_b   1.000
_cell.length_c   1.000
_cell.angle_alpha   90.00
_cell.angle_beta   90.00
_cell.angle_gamma   90.00
#
_symmetry.space_group_name_H-M   'P 1'
#
loop_
_entity.id
_entity.type
_entity.pdbx_description
1 polymer ?
#
loop_
_entity_poly.entity_id
_entity_poly.type
_entity_poly.pdbx_seq_one_letter_code
_entity_poly.pdbx_strand_id
1 'polypeptide(L)'
;MKRYQNLKVGEAFSKNRIYPFACNELSSILNLAYSLSPKNVKALIFQDTLSAFRLLPDINTSAAVSAANLLLKSVEAVLPKQKKNLAIVEFKQAKVALKRRSKNREEEDIDIPSLPQDILIHIFSFLEISSLVSSAQVSRSWNQATHENSLWQSQFDLHFNHKVLIRMQSDIDWREAFKKAYIAANSSEALRSGRGYCSYCDSIVWHENLRCLNKQCRLKSGNKPLDLITTHQVVNYLLGIESSDDESESDDEAFPGRLWKLSYVPDYL
;
A
#
# COMPACT_ATOMS: atom_id res chain seq x y z
N MET A 1 -22.30 0.92 -10.37
CA MET A 1 -22.04 -0.33 -9.59
C MET A 1 -20.77 -1.03 -10.07
N LYS A 2 -20.72 -1.44 -11.35
CA LYS A 2 -19.59 -2.17 -11.95
C LYS A 2 -18.23 -1.54 -11.64
N ARG A 3 -18.07 -0.21 -11.82
CA ARG A 3 -16.80 0.51 -11.53
C ARG A 3 -16.29 0.31 -10.10
N TYR A 4 -17.16 0.44 -9.09
CA TYR A 4 -16.76 0.23 -7.69
C TYR A 4 -16.35 -1.22 -7.41
N GLN A 5 -17.10 -2.19 -7.94
CA GLN A 5 -16.77 -3.61 -7.77
C GLN A 5 -15.46 -3.97 -8.47
N ASN A 6 -15.18 -3.39 -9.63
CA ASN A 6 -13.93 -3.58 -10.36
C ASN A 6 -12.70 -3.10 -9.59
N LEU A 7 -12.87 -2.12 -8.69
CA LEU A 7 -11.79 -1.67 -7.81
C LEU A 7 -11.38 -2.75 -6.79
N LYS A 8 -12.22 -3.75 -6.48
CA LYS A 8 -11.86 -4.84 -5.56
C LYS A 8 -11.26 -4.34 -4.23
N VAL A 9 -11.85 -3.27 -3.65
CA VAL A 9 -11.36 -2.65 -2.41
C VAL A 9 -11.37 -3.67 -1.26
N GLY A 10 -12.46 -4.43 -1.12
CA GLY A 10 -12.61 -5.47 -0.10
C GLY A 10 -11.51 -6.54 -0.09
N GLU A 11 -11.00 -6.94 -1.27
CA GLU A 11 -9.93 -7.94 -1.37
C GLU A 11 -8.59 -7.46 -0.79
N ALA A 12 -8.35 -6.14 -0.79
CA ALA A 12 -7.11 -5.57 -0.30
C ALA A 12 -7.01 -5.57 1.23
N PHE A 13 -8.13 -5.57 1.95
CA PHE A 13 -8.10 -5.57 3.41
C PHE A 13 -7.51 -6.86 4.01
N SER A 14 -7.47 -7.97 3.26
CA SER A 14 -6.86 -9.21 3.74
C SER A 14 -5.32 -9.23 3.62
N LYS A 15 -4.71 -8.17 3.06
CA LYS A 15 -3.27 -8.12 2.78
C LYS A 15 -2.57 -7.06 3.63
N ASN A 16 -1.66 -7.48 4.51
CA ASN A 16 -0.98 -6.59 5.47
C ASN A 16 -0.35 -5.35 4.83
N ARG A 17 0.33 -5.52 3.69
CA ARG A 17 1.02 -4.42 2.99
C ARG A 17 0.05 -3.45 2.30
N ILE A 18 -1.12 -3.92 1.90
CA ILE A 18 -2.07 -3.15 1.06
C ILE A 18 -3.18 -2.53 1.91
N TYR A 19 -3.53 -3.14 3.03
CA TYR A 19 -4.58 -2.69 3.94
C TYR A 19 -4.52 -1.17 4.23
N PRO A 20 -3.35 -0.57 4.58
CA PRO A 20 -3.30 0.88 4.84
C PRO A 20 -3.69 1.72 3.62
N PHE A 21 -3.25 1.33 2.43
CA PHE A 21 -3.61 1.99 1.18
C PHE A 21 -5.11 1.88 0.89
N ALA A 22 -5.69 0.69 1.11
CA ALA A 22 -7.12 0.48 0.94
C ALA A 22 -7.97 1.31 1.91
N CYS A 23 -7.56 1.46 3.17
CA CYS A 23 -8.23 2.35 4.12
C CYS A 23 -8.13 3.83 3.69
N ASN A 24 -6.97 4.27 3.23
CA ASN A 24 -6.78 5.65 2.76
C ASN A 24 -7.62 5.93 1.50
N GLU A 25 -7.63 5.01 0.53
CA GLU A 25 -8.46 5.10 -0.67
C GLU A 25 -9.95 5.15 -0.30
N LEU A 26 -10.41 4.28 0.60
CA LEU A 26 -11.79 4.27 1.05
C LEU A 26 -12.17 5.56 1.80
N SER A 27 -11.23 6.15 2.53
CA SER A 27 -11.40 7.47 3.18
C SER A 27 -11.64 8.57 2.14
N SER A 28 -10.85 8.59 1.07
CA SER A 28 -11.02 9.53 -0.04
C SER A 28 -12.30 9.29 -0.82
N ILE A 29 -12.66 8.03 -1.10
CA ILE A 29 -13.95 7.67 -1.73
C ILE A 29 -15.12 8.15 -0.87
N LEU A 30 -15.04 7.98 0.45
CA LEU A 30 -16.06 8.52 1.37
C LEU A 30 -16.15 10.03 1.25
N ASN A 31 -15.03 10.74 1.36
CA ASN A 31 -15.01 12.21 1.36
C ASN A 31 -15.45 12.83 0.02
N LEU A 32 -15.08 12.23 -1.10
CA LEU A 32 -15.20 12.85 -2.43
C LEU A 32 -16.34 12.26 -3.28
N ALA A 33 -16.60 10.96 -3.18
CA ALA A 33 -17.55 10.28 -4.07
C ALA A 33 -18.84 9.83 -3.37
N TYR A 34 -18.87 9.74 -2.03
CA TYR A 34 -20.02 9.13 -1.34
C TYR A 34 -21.31 9.89 -1.58
N SER A 35 -21.34 11.23 -1.47
CA SER A 35 -22.57 12.02 -1.68
C SER A 35 -23.14 11.84 -3.08
N LEU A 36 -22.27 11.83 -4.10
CA LEU A 36 -22.58 11.69 -5.53
C LEU A 36 -22.93 10.25 -5.95
N SER A 37 -22.60 9.26 -5.13
CA SER A 37 -22.79 7.85 -5.49
C SER A 37 -24.25 7.39 -5.39
N PRO A 38 -24.71 6.48 -6.28
CA PRO A 38 -26.03 5.87 -6.19
C PRO A 38 -26.16 4.96 -4.96
N LYS A 39 -27.41 4.67 -4.54
CA LYS A 39 -27.73 3.96 -3.28
C LYS A 39 -27.03 2.61 -3.13
N ASN A 40 -26.91 1.85 -4.22
CA ASN A 40 -26.21 0.57 -4.27
C ASN A 40 -24.70 0.71 -4.05
N VAL A 41 -24.04 1.70 -4.66
CA VAL A 41 -22.61 1.96 -4.46
C VAL A 41 -22.35 2.45 -3.02
N LYS A 42 -23.21 3.33 -2.49
CA LYS A 42 -23.18 3.75 -1.07
C LYS A 42 -23.30 2.57 -0.09
N ALA A 43 -24.02 1.52 -0.45
CA ALA A 43 -24.14 0.31 0.36
C ALA A 43 -22.85 -0.51 0.34
N LEU A 44 -22.22 -0.68 -0.83
CA LEU A 44 -20.94 -1.38 -0.97
C LEU A 44 -19.80 -0.66 -0.23
N ILE A 45 -19.68 0.66 -0.38
CA ILE A 45 -18.71 1.49 0.36
C ILE A 45 -18.85 1.28 1.87
N PHE A 46 -20.09 1.26 2.35
CA PHE A 46 -20.35 1.03 3.77
C PHE A 46 -19.98 -0.39 4.22
N GLN A 47 -20.28 -1.41 3.42
CA GLN A 47 -19.89 -2.78 3.70
C GLN A 47 -18.36 -2.95 3.75
N ASP A 48 -17.63 -2.33 2.82
CA ASP A 48 -16.17 -2.33 2.80
C ASP A 48 -15.59 -1.58 4.01
N THR A 49 -16.24 -0.50 4.45
CA THR A 49 -15.87 0.22 5.68
C THR A 49 -15.93 -0.69 6.90
N LEU A 50 -17.03 -1.44 7.06
CA LEU A 50 -17.17 -2.39 8.17
C LEU A 50 -16.14 -3.53 8.06
N SER A 51 -15.91 -4.02 6.84
CA SER A 51 -14.94 -5.09 6.58
C SER A 51 -13.51 -4.68 6.90
N ALA A 52 -13.13 -3.44 6.57
CA ALA A 52 -11.84 -2.86 6.95
C ALA A 52 -11.66 -2.90 8.47
N PHE A 53 -12.63 -2.39 9.23
CA PHE A 53 -12.55 -2.40 10.69
C PHE A 53 -12.51 -3.81 11.28
N ARG A 54 -13.30 -4.75 10.75
CA ARG A 54 -13.27 -6.16 11.19
C ARG A 54 -11.93 -6.84 11.03
N LEU A 55 -11.22 -6.54 9.94
CA LEU A 55 -9.94 -7.17 9.60
C LEU A 55 -8.73 -6.48 10.27
N LEU A 56 -8.89 -5.28 10.82
CA LEU A 56 -7.82 -4.56 11.52
C LEU A 56 -7.05 -5.41 12.57
N PRO A 57 -7.70 -6.23 13.42
CA PRO A 57 -7.02 -7.08 14.39
C PRO A 57 -6.15 -8.19 13.77
N ASP A 58 -6.44 -8.59 12.53
CA ASP A 58 -5.64 -9.58 11.79
C ASP A 58 -4.38 -8.97 11.20
N ILE A 59 -4.43 -7.70 10.81
CA ILE A 59 -3.28 -7.00 10.23
C ILE A 59 -2.28 -6.55 11.29
N ASN A 60 -2.77 -5.95 12.37
CA ASN A 60 -2.00 -5.56 13.56
C ASN A 60 -0.67 -4.82 13.28
N THR A 61 -0.69 -3.80 12.41
CA THR A 61 0.46 -2.89 12.20
C THR A 61 0.13 -1.46 12.60
N SER A 62 1.14 -0.68 13.00
CA SER A 62 0.98 0.75 13.31
C SER A 62 0.42 1.54 12.13
N ALA A 63 0.89 1.24 10.91
CA ALA A 63 0.38 1.84 9.67
C ALA A 63 -1.10 1.50 9.43
N ALA A 64 -1.51 0.25 9.63
CA ALA A 64 -2.91 -0.16 9.51
C ALA A 64 -3.80 0.54 10.55
N VAL A 65 -3.33 0.67 11.78
CA VAL A 65 -4.05 1.40 12.84
C VAL A 65 -4.22 2.87 12.48
N SER A 66 -3.16 3.53 12.00
CA SER A 66 -3.20 4.93 11.57
C SER A 66 -4.17 5.13 10.41
N ALA A 67 -4.12 4.27 9.39
CA ALA A 67 -5.03 4.34 8.25
C ALA A 67 -6.49 4.07 8.64
N ALA A 68 -6.74 3.11 9.55
CA ALA A 68 -8.08 2.84 10.07
C ALA A 68 -8.63 4.01 10.92
N ASN A 69 -7.78 4.71 11.68
CA ASN A 69 -8.18 5.94 12.37
C ASN A 69 -8.56 7.05 11.37
N LEU A 70 -7.82 7.20 10.26
CA LEU A 70 -8.16 8.15 9.21
C LEU A 70 -9.51 7.82 8.57
N LEU A 71 -9.74 6.54 8.28
CA LEU A 71 -11.03 6.05 7.77
C LEU A 71 -12.18 6.35 8.74
N LEU A 72 -11.96 6.19 10.05
CA LEU A 72 -12.97 6.55 11.05
C LEU A 72 -13.32 8.04 11.00
N LYS A 73 -12.34 8.94 10.85
CA LYS A 73 -12.60 10.38 10.73
C LYS A 73 -13.48 10.70 9.52
N SER A 74 -13.16 10.10 8.36
CA SER A 74 -13.99 10.21 7.16
C SER A 74 -15.41 9.67 7.37
N VAL A 75 -15.54 8.54 8.06
CA VAL A 75 -16.84 7.96 8.44
C VAL A 75 -17.65 8.92 9.31
N GLU A 76 -17.02 9.53 10.32
CA GLU A 76 -17.69 10.44 11.24
C GLU A 76 -18.21 11.71 10.57
N ALA A 77 -17.47 12.19 9.57
CA ALA A 77 -17.80 13.39 8.78
C ALA A 77 -18.89 13.13 7.72
N VAL A 78 -18.88 11.96 7.06
CA VAL A 78 -19.67 11.72 5.85
C VAL A 78 -20.91 10.85 6.10
N LEU A 79 -20.82 9.84 6.96
CA LEU A 79 -21.89 8.84 7.06
C LEU A 79 -23.10 9.34 7.88
N PRO A 80 -24.33 8.96 7.48
CA PRO A 80 -25.53 9.30 8.24
C PRO A 80 -25.53 8.62 9.62
N LYS A 81 -26.21 9.23 10.60
CA LYS A 81 -26.19 8.87 12.03
C LYS A 81 -26.23 7.35 12.31
N GLN A 82 -27.16 6.62 11.70
CA GLN A 82 -27.30 5.18 11.90
C GLN A 82 -26.07 4.38 11.43
N LYS A 83 -25.65 4.60 10.18
CA LYS A 83 -24.47 3.93 9.60
C LYS A 83 -23.19 4.31 10.33
N LYS A 84 -23.04 5.60 10.67
CA LYS A 84 -21.92 6.11 11.47
C LYS A 84 -21.80 5.37 12.81
N ASN A 85 -22.90 5.27 13.55
CA ASN A 85 -22.90 4.59 14.85
C ASN A 85 -22.50 3.11 14.73
N LEU A 86 -23.01 2.40 13.72
CA LEU A 86 -22.62 1.00 13.46
C LEU A 86 -21.12 0.87 13.19
N ALA A 87 -20.58 1.74 12.34
CA ALA A 87 -19.15 1.73 12.02
C ALA A 87 -18.26 2.08 13.22
N ILE A 88 -18.68 3.02 14.08
CA ILE A 88 -17.98 3.35 15.33
C ILE A 88 -17.98 2.16 16.29
N VAL A 89 -19.10 1.46 16.44
CA VAL A 89 -19.19 0.27 17.30
C VAL A 89 -18.25 -0.83 16.79
N GLU A 90 -18.27 -1.10 15.50
CA GLU A 90 -17.37 -2.08 14.86
C GLU A 90 -15.89 -1.72 15.08
N PHE A 91 -15.53 -0.46 14.87
CA PHE A 91 -14.18 0.02 15.10
C PHE A 91 -13.72 -0.14 16.56
N LYS A 92 -14.61 0.17 17.53
CA LYS A 92 -14.32 -0.03 18.96
C LYS A 92 -14.11 -1.51 19.29
N GLN A 93 -14.93 -2.40 18.73
CA GLN A 93 -14.76 -3.85 18.90
C GLN A 93 -13.43 -4.32 18.32
N ALA A 94 -13.07 -3.85 17.12
CA ALA A 94 -11.79 -4.14 16.49
C ALA A 94 -10.60 -3.67 17.34
N LYS A 95 -10.66 -2.46 17.93
CA LYS A 95 -9.60 -1.97 18.84
C LYS A 95 -9.44 -2.84 20.09
N VAL A 96 -10.54 -3.35 20.65
CA VAL A 96 -10.49 -4.28 21.79
C VAL A 96 -9.86 -5.62 21.36
N ALA A 97 -10.26 -6.16 20.21
CA ALA A 97 -9.69 -7.40 19.68
C ALA A 97 -8.18 -7.28 19.37
N LEU A 98 -7.76 -6.15 18.79
CA LEU A 98 -6.37 -5.81 18.53
C LEU A 98 -5.54 -5.83 19.82
N LYS A 99 -6.01 -5.12 20.87
CA LYS A 99 -5.33 -5.07 22.18
C LYS A 99 -5.19 -6.46 22.82
N ARG A 100 -6.20 -7.31 22.71
CA ARG A 100 -6.17 -8.68 23.23
C ARG A 100 -5.11 -9.53 22.53
N ARG A 101 -5.00 -9.42 21.20
CA ARG A 101 -4.02 -10.18 20.42
C ARG A 101 -2.58 -9.78 20.70
N SER A 102 -2.31 -8.49 20.92
CA SER A 102 -0.94 -8.04 21.25
C SER A 102 -0.43 -8.66 22.55
N LYS A 103 -1.30 -8.85 23.55
CA LYS A 103 -0.93 -9.48 24.83
C LYS A 103 -0.51 -10.95 24.68
N ASN A 104 -1.18 -11.71 23.81
CA ASN A 104 -0.88 -13.14 23.64
C ASN A 104 0.45 -13.41 22.92
N ARG A 105 1.00 -12.45 22.16
CA ARG A 105 2.26 -12.64 21.41
C ARG A 105 3.51 -12.54 22.29
N GLU A 106 3.40 -11.97 23.49
CA GLU A 106 4.53 -11.82 24.41
C GLU A 106 4.93 -13.16 25.06
N GLU A 107 4.14 -14.24 24.91
CA GLU A 107 4.34 -15.51 25.61
C GLU A 107 5.14 -16.58 24.81
N GLU A 108 5.46 -16.35 23.53
CA GLU A 108 6.17 -17.32 22.68
C GLU A 108 7.63 -16.88 22.39
N ASP A 109 8.44 -16.68 23.42
CA ASP A 109 9.90 -16.55 23.26
C ASP A 109 10.53 -17.94 23.41
N ILE A 110 10.61 -18.69 22.31
CA ILE A 110 11.32 -19.97 22.26
C ILE A 110 12.81 -19.67 22.18
N ASP A 111 13.57 -20.16 23.15
CA ASP A 111 15.03 -19.98 23.30
C ASP A 111 15.80 -20.78 22.22
N ILE A 112 15.71 -20.32 20.96
CA ILE A 112 16.49 -20.85 19.84
C ILE A 112 17.84 -20.13 19.84
N PRO A 113 18.97 -20.86 19.82
CA PRO A 113 20.28 -20.22 19.77
C PRO A 113 20.39 -19.30 18.54
N SER A 114 20.76 -18.03 18.78
CA SER A 114 20.84 -17.01 17.73
C SER A 114 21.98 -17.31 16.75
N LEU A 115 21.71 -17.19 15.45
CA LEU A 115 22.75 -17.19 14.43
C LEU A 115 23.78 -16.07 14.68
N PRO A 116 25.07 -16.30 14.42
CA PRO A 116 26.07 -15.24 14.41
C PRO A 116 25.68 -14.08 13.49
N GLN A 117 26.07 -12.87 13.89
CA GLN A 117 25.67 -11.62 13.25
C GLN A 117 26.10 -11.54 11.77
N ASP A 118 27.31 -11.98 11.46
CA ASP A 118 27.88 -12.03 10.11
C ASP A 118 27.08 -12.95 9.17
N ILE A 119 26.60 -14.10 9.68
CA ILE A 119 25.76 -15.01 8.92
C ILE A 119 24.39 -14.39 8.65
N LEU A 120 23.81 -13.67 9.61
CA LEU A 120 22.56 -12.93 9.40
C LEU A 120 22.71 -11.87 8.30
N ILE A 121 23.78 -11.07 8.34
CA ILE A 121 24.08 -10.05 7.33
C ILE A 121 24.22 -10.70 5.95
N HIS A 122 24.94 -11.82 5.86
CA HIS A 122 25.10 -12.56 4.62
C HIS A 122 23.76 -13.03 4.06
N ILE A 123 22.90 -13.65 4.87
CA ILE A 123 21.54 -14.06 4.47
C ILE A 123 20.72 -12.84 4.02
N PHE A 124 20.79 -11.75 4.78
CA PHE A 124 20.06 -10.51 4.51
C PHE A 124 20.50 -9.83 3.21
N SER A 125 21.76 -10.01 2.79
CA SER A 125 22.25 -9.51 1.50
C SER A 125 21.52 -10.12 0.30
N PHE A 126 20.93 -11.31 0.45
CA PHE A 126 20.12 -11.96 -0.59
C PHE A 126 18.62 -11.66 -0.52
N LEU A 127 18.16 -10.96 0.52
CA LEU A 127 16.75 -10.62 0.66
C LEU A 127 16.37 -9.45 -0.26
N GLU A 128 15.20 -9.53 -0.87
CA GLU A 128 14.57 -8.34 -1.46
C GLU A 128 14.35 -7.27 -0.37
N ILE A 129 14.43 -5.99 -0.72
CA ILE A 129 14.25 -4.84 0.20
C ILE A 129 13.05 -5.02 1.13
N SER A 130 11.95 -5.50 0.55
CA SER A 130 10.68 -5.67 1.25
C SER A 130 10.74 -6.74 2.35
N SER A 131 11.58 -7.77 2.20
CA SER A 131 11.85 -8.84 3.17
C SER A 131 12.95 -8.45 4.15
N LEU A 132 13.97 -7.72 3.68
CA LEU A 132 15.02 -7.15 4.53
C LEU A 132 14.43 -6.24 5.60
N VAL A 133 13.57 -5.29 5.22
CA VAL A 133 12.91 -4.39 6.18
C VAL A 133 12.02 -5.14 7.17
N SER A 134 11.32 -6.20 6.73
CA SER A 134 10.52 -7.02 7.63
C SER A 134 11.37 -7.81 8.64
N SER A 135 12.59 -8.20 8.26
CA SER A 135 13.50 -8.96 9.13
C SER A 135 13.90 -8.16 10.37
N ALA A 136 13.94 -6.83 10.29
CA ALA A 136 14.21 -5.94 11.42
C ALA A 136 13.18 -6.05 12.57
N GLN A 137 12.01 -6.63 12.31
CA GLN A 137 10.92 -6.76 13.27
C GLN A 137 10.88 -8.10 13.99
N VAL A 138 11.78 -9.03 13.65
CA VAL A 138 11.77 -10.40 14.18
C VAL A 138 12.34 -10.46 15.59
N SER A 139 13.52 -9.88 15.80
CA SER A 139 14.20 -9.87 17.10
C SER A 139 15.16 -8.68 17.20
N ARG A 140 15.69 -8.42 18.41
CA ARG A 140 16.71 -7.37 18.60
C ARG A 140 17.99 -7.65 17.81
N SER A 141 18.43 -8.90 17.73
CA SER A 141 19.63 -9.29 16.98
C SER A 141 19.43 -9.11 15.47
N TRP A 142 18.26 -9.52 14.94
CA TRP A 142 17.94 -9.30 13.52
C TRP A 142 17.84 -7.82 13.21
N ASN A 143 17.19 -7.03 14.07
CA ASN A 143 17.16 -5.58 13.94
C ASN A 143 18.59 -5.01 13.84
N GLN A 144 19.49 -5.40 14.73
CA GLN A 144 20.89 -4.97 14.67
C GLN A 144 21.57 -5.36 13.35
N ALA A 145 21.38 -6.59 12.86
CA ALA A 145 21.94 -7.06 11.58
C ALA A 145 21.39 -6.30 10.37
N THR A 146 20.10 -5.91 10.41
CA THR A 146 19.54 -5.06 9.35
C THR A 146 20.07 -3.63 9.37
N HIS A 147 20.73 -3.18 10.43
CA HIS A 147 21.28 -1.82 10.54
C HIS A 147 22.74 -1.71 10.06
N GLU A 148 23.31 -2.81 9.55
CA GLU A 148 24.70 -2.85 9.07
C GLU A 148 24.91 -2.00 7.81
N ASN A 149 25.89 -1.11 7.86
CA ASN A 149 26.04 -0.07 6.84
C ASN A 149 26.46 -0.66 5.48
N SER A 150 27.32 -1.67 5.48
CA SER A 150 27.78 -2.37 4.27
C SER A 150 26.65 -3.11 3.55
N LEU A 151 25.67 -3.61 4.30
CA LEU A 151 24.47 -4.23 3.74
C LEU A 151 23.68 -3.21 2.93
N TRP A 152 23.41 -2.02 3.47
CA TRP A 152 22.66 -0.98 2.73
C TRP A 152 23.44 -0.40 1.57
N GLN A 153 24.76 -0.31 1.67
CA GLN A 153 25.61 0.05 0.53
C GLN A 153 25.40 -0.92 -0.63
N SER A 154 25.50 -2.23 -0.36
CA SER A 154 25.28 -3.24 -1.40
C SER A 154 23.86 -3.19 -1.98
N GLN A 155 22.84 -2.95 -1.14
CA GLN A 155 21.46 -2.81 -1.59
C GLN A 155 21.26 -1.55 -2.45
N PHE A 156 21.93 -0.46 -2.12
CA PHE A 156 21.90 0.78 -2.90
C PHE A 156 22.47 0.55 -4.31
N ASP A 157 23.66 -0.04 -4.38
CA ASP A 157 24.34 -0.35 -5.64
C ASP A 157 23.49 -1.29 -6.52
N LEU A 158 22.90 -2.31 -5.91
CA LEU A 158 22.03 -3.28 -6.59
C LEU A 158 20.72 -2.64 -7.06
N HIS A 159 20.06 -1.83 -6.23
CA HIS A 159 18.71 -1.34 -6.50
C HIS A 159 18.67 -0.14 -7.46
N PHE A 160 19.63 0.79 -7.35
CA PHE A 160 19.66 1.97 -8.20
C PHE A 160 20.55 1.81 -9.44
N ASN A 161 21.20 0.64 -9.61
CA ASN A 161 22.18 0.35 -10.67
C ASN A 161 23.22 1.48 -10.85
N HIS A 162 23.44 2.25 -9.79
CA HIS A 162 24.26 3.44 -9.84
C HIS A 162 25.68 2.99 -9.55
N LYS A 163 26.50 2.83 -10.61
CA LYS A 163 27.97 2.86 -10.47
C LYS A 163 28.48 4.27 -10.15
N VAL A 164 27.67 5.11 -9.49
CA VAL A 164 28.09 6.46 -9.14
C VAL A 164 29.03 6.36 -7.96
N LEU A 165 30.31 6.54 -8.29
CA LEU A 165 31.30 7.43 -7.70
C LEU A 165 30.84 8.33 -6.54
N ILE A 166 30.14 7.79 -5.54
CA ILE A 166 30.29 8.23 -4.15
C ILE A 166 31.64 7.66 -3.69
N ARG A 167 32.69 8.07 -4.40
CA ARG A 167 34.03 8.14 -3.85
C ARG A 167 33.96 9.29 -2.84
N MET A 168 34.36 8.98 -1.62
CA MET A 168 34.72 9.97 -0.58
C MET A 168 33.55 10.61 0.16
N GLN A 169 32.96 9.85 1.08
CA GLN A 169 32.81 10.27 2.49
C GLN A 169 32.67 9.01 3.34
N SER A 170 33.58 8.81 4.29
CA SER A 170 33.66 7.60 5.12
C SER A 170 32.57 7.49 6.19
N ASP A 171 31.59 8.40 6.19
CA ASP A 171 30.56 8.51 7.23
C ASP A 171 29.14 8.60 6.63
N ILE A 172 28.94 8.01 5.45
CA ILE A 172 27.61 7.94 4.84
C ILE A 172 26.82 6.85 5.54
N ASP A 173 25.71 7.24 6.18
CA ASP A 173 24.63 6.33 6.56
C ASP A 173 23.93 5.86 5.27
N TRP A 174 24.33 4.69 4.77
CA TRP A 174 23.78 4.12 3.55
C TRP A 174 22.31 3.74 3.70
N ARG A 175 21.85 3.44 4.91
CA ARG A 175 20.45 3.14 5.17
C ARG A 175 19.59 4.38 4.97
N GLU A 176 20.01 5.51 5.53
CA GLU A 176 19.29 6.78 5.34
C GLU A 176 19.44 7.30 3.90
N ALA A 177 20.61 7.12 3.26
CA ALA A 177 20.80 7.44 1.84
C ALA A 177 19.88 6.61 0.94
N PHE A 178 19.81 5.29 1.16
CA PHE A 178 18.90 4.40 0.46
C PHE A 178 17.45 4.82 0.66
N LYS A 179 17.05 5.06 1.90
CA LYS A 179 15.69 5.51 2.23
C LYS A 179 15.34 6.83 1.55
N LYS A 180 16.25 7.81 1.53
CA LYS A 180 16.04 9.09 0.83
C LYS A 180 15.93 8.91 -0.67
N ALA A 181 16.83 8.17 -1.30
CA ALA A 181 16.77 7.88 -2.73
C ALA A 181 15.50 7.08 -3.08
N TYR A 182 15.12 6.12 -2.25
CA TYR A 182 13.90 5.34 -2.41
C TYR A 182 12.66 6.24 -2.26
N ILE A 183 12.62 7.14 -1.28
CA ILE A 183 11.51 8.10 -1.14
C ILE A 183 11.49 9.09 -2.31
N ALA A 184 12.63 9.62 -2.74
CA ALA A 184 12.72 10.57 -3.85
C ALA A 184 12.24 9.94 -5.16
N ALA A 185 12.78 8.75 -5.50
CA ALA A 185 12.33 7.96 -6.64
C ALA A 185 10.86 7.54 -6.52
N ASN A 186 10.31 7.50 -5.30
CA ASN A 186 8.92 7.13 -5.05
C ASN A 186 8.03 8.29 -4.55
N SER A 187 8.43 9.54 -4.76
CA SER A 187 7.77 10.70 -4.13
C SER A 187 6.46 11.09 -4.79
N SER A 188 6.17 10.55 -5.98
CA SER A 188 4.92 10.77 -6.71
C SER A 188 3.69 10.44 -5.86
N GLU A 189 2.68 11.29 -5.89
CA GLU A 189 1.37 11.02 -5.28
C GLU A 189 0.74 9.72 -5.79
N ALA A 190 1.07 9.32 -7.02
CA ALA A 190 0.58 8.07 -7.62
C ALA A 190 1.06 6.84 -6.84
N LEU A 191 2.22 6.90 -6.17
CA LEU A 191 2.75 5.82 -5.34
C LEU A 191 2.18 5.79 -3.93
N ARG A 192 1.58 6.90 -3.47
CA ARG A 192 0.79 6.92 -2.24
C ARG A 192 -0.52 6.17 -2.39
N SER A 193 -0.94 5.95 -3.63
CA SER A 193 -2.05 5.08 -3.98
C SER A 193 -1.47 3.70 -4.24
N GLY A 194 -2.02 2.66 -3.62
CA GLY A 194 -1.59 1.28 -3.88
C GLY A 194 -2.04 0.76 -5.27
N ARG A 195 -2.34 1.66 -6.22
CA ARG A 195 -3.04 1.39 -7.47
C ARG A 195 -2.17 1.65 -8.69
N GLY A 196 -2.34 0.77 -9.67
CA GLY A 196 -1.84 0.99 -11.01
C GLY A 196 -2.78 0.40 -12.05
N TYR A 197 -2.73 0.94 -13.25
CA TYR A 197 -3.38 0.36 -14.41
C TYR A 197 -2.49 -0.72 -15.03
N CYS A 198 -3.08 -1.90 -15.18
CA CYS A 198 -2.41 -3.02 -15.81
C CYS A 198 -2.89 -3.15 -17.25
N SER A 199 -2.03 -2.84 -18.22
CA SER A 199 -2.33 -2.97 -19.65
C SER A 199 -2.69 -4.40 -20.08
N TYR A 200 -2.24 -5.43 -19.35
CA TYR A 200 -2.61 -6.83 -19.59
C TYR A 200 -3.96 -7.22 -19.00
N CYS A 201 -4.32 -6.68 -17.83
CA CYS A 201 -5.63 -6.92 -17.21
C CYS A 201 -6.69 -5.91 -17.66
N ASP A 202 -6.28 -4.89 -18.41
CA ASP A 202 -7.08 -3.74 -18.83
C ASP A 202 -7.93 -3.15 -17.69
N SER A 203 -7.31 -2.99 -16.51
CA SER A 203 -8.02 -2.59 -15.29
C SER A 203 -7.11 -1.96 -14.25
N ILE A 204 -7.73 -1.16 -13.37
CA ILE A 204 -7.09 -0.62 -12.16
C ILE A 204 -6.93 -1.76 -11.16
N VAL A 205 -5.69 -2.08 -10.82
CA VAL A 205 -5.33 -3.17 -9.91
C VAL A 205 -4.56 -2.65 -8.72
N TRP A 206 -4.64 -3.39 -7.61
CA TRP A 206 -3.69 -3.24 -6.51
C TRP A 206 -2.31 -3.75 -6.96
N HIS A 207 -1.25 -3.09 -6.48
CA HIS A 207 0.12 -3.50 -6.74
C HIS A 207 0.95 -3.70 -5.47
N GLU A 208 1.97 -4.53 -5.59
CA GLU A 208 3.10 -4.60 -4.65
C GLU A 208 4.37 -4.44 -5.48
N ASN A 209 5.29 -3.57 -5.07
CA ASN A 209 6.53 -3.29 -5.80
C ASN A 209 6.30 -2.99 -7.30
N LEU A 210 5.28 -2.17 -7.61
CA LEU A 210 4.90 -1.80 -8.99
C LEU A 210 4.46 -2.97 -9.88
N ARG A 211 4.17 -4.15 -9.29
CA ARG A 211 3.74 -5.35 -10.02
C ARG A 211 2.28 -5.66 -9.79
N CYS A 212 1.61 -6.09 -10.86
CA CYS A 212 0.24 -6.60 -10.81
C CYS A 212 0.14 -7.80 -9.85
N LEU A 213 -0.87 -7.80 -8.97
CA LEU A 213 -1.13 -8.93 -8.07
C LEU A 213 -1.90 -10.07 -8.74
N ASN A 214 -2.41 -9.87 -9.96
CA ASN A 214 -3.05 -10.95 -10.71
C ASN A 214 -1.99 -11.99 -11.12
N LYS A 215 -2.16 -13.23 -10.64
CA LYS A 215 -1.27 -14.36 -10.93
C LYS A 215 -1.08 -14.59 -12.43
N GLN A 216 -2.15 -14.45 -13.22
CA GLN A 216 -2.10 -14.64 -14.67
C GLN A 216 -1.26 -13.56 -15.37
N CYS A 217 -1.23 -12.34 -14.83
CA CYS A 217 -0.43 -11.24 -15.35
C CYS A 217 1.05 -11.44 -15.04
N ARG A 218 1.39 -11.83 -13.80
CA ARG A 218 2.80 -12.01 -13.37
C ARG A 218 3.57 -12.98 -14.28
N LEU A 219 2.91 -14.00 -14.81
CA LEU A 219 3.52 -15.00 -15.70
C LEU A 219 3.77 -14.47 -17.12
N LYS A 220 3.00 -13.47 -17.59
CA LYS A 220 3.00 -13.03 -19.00
C LYS A 220 3.60 -11.65 -19.23
N SER A 221 3.58 -10.75 -18.23
CA SER A 221 3.91 -9.34 -18.45
C SER A 221 5.41 -9.00 -18.52
N GLY A 222 6.30 -9.99 -18.33
CA GLY A 222 7.74 -9.80 -18.47
C GLY A 222 8.30 -8.67 -17.59
N ASN A 223 7.84 -8.55 -16.34
CA ASN A 223 8.26 -7.52 -15.39
C ASN A 223 8.02 -6.06 -15.81
N LYS A 224 7.18 -5.78 -16.83
CA LYS A 224 6.81 -4.39 -17.14
C LYS A 224 6.13 -3.72 -15.93
N PRO A 225 6.56 -2.51 -15.52
CA PRO A 225 5.92 -1.78 -14.43
C PRO A 225 4.49 -1.39 -14.82
N LEU A 226 3.64 -1.21 -13.80
CA LEU A 226 2.30 -0.67 -13.97
C LEU A 226 2.33 0.84 -14.17
N ASP A 227 1.34 1.37 -14.90
CA ASP A 227 1.08 2.81 -14.92
C ASP A 227 0.43 3.18 -13.59
N LEU A 228 1.08 4.01 -12.78
CA LEU A 228 0.61 4.30 -11.42
C LEU A 228 -0.55 5.29 -11.45
N ILE A 229 -1.47 5.13 -10.51
CA ILE A 229 -2.72 5.90 -10.47
C ILE A 229 -2.90 6.49 -9.08
N THR A 230 -3.15 7.80 -8.99
CA THR A 230 -3.43 8.50 -7.73
C THR A 230 -4.81 8.14 -7.17
N THR A 231 -4.99 8.33 -5.86
CA THR A 231 -6.31 8.13 -5.22
C THR A 231 -7.38 9.04 -5.83
N HIS A 232 -7.00 10.24 -6.28
CA HIS A 232 -7.92 11.14 -6.96
C HIS A 232 -8.39 10.57 -8.31
N GLN A 233 -7.48 10.00 -9.09
CA GLN A 233 -7.82 9.35 -10.35
C GLN A 233 -8.74 8.13 -10.13
N VAL A 234 -8.58 7.39 -9.03
CA VAL A 234 -9.53 6.31 -8.64
C VAL A 234 -10.93 6.87 -8.37
N VAL A 235 -11.01 8.02 -7.69
CA VAL A 235 -12.28 8.71 -7.44
C VAL A 235 -12.90 9.19 -8.75
N ASN A 236 -12.12 9.79 -9.66
CA ASN A 236 -12.59 10.19 -10.98
C ASN A 236 -13.12 8.98 -11.77
N TYR A 237 -12.38 7.87 -11.79
CA TYR A 237 -12.84 6.61 -12.39
C TYR A 237 -14.18 6.16 -11.81
N LEU A 238 -14.32 6.18 -10.49
CA LEU A 238 -15.57 5.79 -9.82
C LEU A 238 -16.74 6.68 -10.25
N LEU A 239 -16.52 7.99 -10.32
CA LEU A 239 -17.52 8.99 -10.72
C LEU A 239 -17.77 9.02 -12.24
N GLY A 240 -16.87 8.44 -13.05
CA GLY A 240 -16.92 8.53 -14.51
C GLY A 240 -16.52 9.90 -15.04
N ILE A 241 -15.74 10.66 -14.27
CA ILE A 241 -15.17 11.92 -14.70
C ILE A 241 -13.92 11.57 -15.51
N GLU A 242 -13.84 12.05 -16.74
CA GLU A 242 -12.62 11.98 -17.53
C GLU A 242 -11.55 12.85 -16.85
N SER A 243 -10.37 12.28 -16.60
CA SER A 243 -9.23 13.07 -16.13
C SER A 243 -8.82 14.00 -17.27
N SER A 244 -9.24 15.26 -17.21
CA SER A 244 -8.66 16.32 -18.06
C SER A 244 -7.27 16.60 -17.51
N ASP A 245 -6.24 16.44 -18.34
CA ASP A 245 -4.81 16.62 -18.01
C ASP A 245 -4.43 18.11 -17.81
N ASP A 246 -5.27 18.89 -17.13
CA ASP A 246 -4.89 20.23 -16.67
C ASP A 246 -4.68 20.12 -15.17
N GLU A 247 -3.45 19.83 -14.74
CA GLU A 247 -2.77 20.39 -13.56
C GLU A 247 -1.28 19.97 -13.54
N SER A 248 -0.47 20.88 -14.11
CA SER A 248 0.79 21.41 -13.55
C SER A 248 2.07 20.54 -13.53
N GLU A 249 2.97 20.92 -14.43
CA GLU A 249 4.44 20.88 -14.39
C GLU A 249 5.08 20.27 -13.13
N SER A 250 5.48 19.01 -13.22
CA SER A 250 6.60 18.47 -12.45
C SER A 250 7.57 17.85 -13.45
N ASP A 251 8.76 18.44 -13.57
CA ASP A 251 9.87 18.01 -14.44
C ASP A 251 10.49 16.66 -14.03
N ASP A 252 9.68 15.71 -13.58
CA ASP A 252 10.12 14.33 -13.33
C ASP A 252 9.59 13.43 -14.46
N GLU A 253 10.44 13.27 -15.47
CA GLU A 253 10.51 12.14 -16.42
C GLU A 253 9.21 11.33 -16.59
N ALA A 254 8.38 11.83 -17.50
CA ALA A 254 7.32 11.16 -18.25
C ALA A 254 7.07 9.67 -17.97
N PHE A 255 6.08 9.37 -17.12
CA PHE A 255 5.25 8.18 -17.29
C PHE A 255 3.98 8.56 -18.07
N PRO A 256 3.89 8.25 -19.38
CA PRO A 256 2.88 8.83 -20.26
C PRO A 256 1.53 8.15 -20.12
N GLY A 257 0.48 8.97 -20.19
CA GLY A 257 -0.92 8.60 -20.07
C GLY A 257 -1.43 7.56 -21.07
N ARG A 258 -2.34 6.70 -20.59
CA ARG A 258 -3.26 5.88 -21.38
C ARG A 258 -4.63 5.71 -20.69
N LEU A 259 -5.14 6.76 -20.04
CA LEU A 259 -6.43 6.70 -19.33
C LEU A 259 -7.65 6.58 -20.25
N TRP A 260 -7.55 6.92 -21.54
CA TRP A 260 -8.68 6.86 -22.49
C TRP A 260 -9.21 5.44 -22.77
N LYS A 261 -8.51 4.37 -22.34
CA LYS A 261 -9.04 3.00 -22.45
C LYS A 261 -10.13 2.66 -21.41
N LEU A 262 -10.24 3.41 -20.31
CA LEU A 262 -11.18 3.08 -19.22
C LEU A 262 -12.66 3.40 -19.55
N SER A 263 -12.95 4.16 -20.61
CA SER A 263 -14.33 4.45 -21.04
C SER A 263 -14.95 3.32 -21.86
N TYR A 264 -14.15 2.37 -22.36
CA TYR A 264 -14.65 1.22 -23.11
C TYR A 264 -14.97 0.05 -22.17
N VAL A 265 -16.04 0.17 -21.38
CA VAL A 265 -16.73 -1.01 -20.84
C VAL A 265 -17.83 -1.35 -21.83
N PRO A 266 -17.69 -2.38 -22.68
CA PRO A 266 -18.76 -2.75 -23.58
C PRO A 266 -19.94 -3.20 -22.72
N ASP A 267 -21.07 -2.53 -22.88
CA ASP A 267 -22.36 -3.06 -22.45
C ASP A 267 -22.68 -4.29 -23.31
N TYR A 268 -22.14 -5.44 -22.91
CA TYR A 268 -22.70 -6.71 -23.35
C TYR A 268 -24.01 -6.91 -22.60
N LEU A 269 -25.11 -6.76 -23.36
CA LEU A 269 -26.47 -7.22 -23.08
C LEU A 269 -26.48 -8.68 -22.61
#